data_AF-A0A443LGJ8-F1
#
_entry.id   AF-A0A443LGJ8-F1
#
_cell.length_a   1.000
_cell.length_b   1.000
_cell.length_c   1.000
_cell.angle_alpha   90.00
_cell.angle_beta   90.00
_cell.angle_gamma   90.00
#
_symmetry.space_group_name_H-M   'P 1'
#
loop_
_entity.id
_entity.type
_entity.pdbx_description
1 polymer ?
#
loop_
_entity_poly.entity_id
_entity_poly.type
_entity_poly.pdbx_seq_one_letter_code
_entity_poly.pdbx_strand_id
1 'polypeptide(L)'
;MSNFRGGAQYRAVGATQVWNLPSYPASHNMGTNRMAAKASEGVVDGWGRAHDVPNLFVSDGSTFPSSSAANPTLTIVALAIR
;
A
#
# COMPACT_ATOMS: atom_id res chain seq x y z
N MET A 1 -15.53 -8.61 17.63
CA MET A 1 -14.27 -8.14 18.25
C MET A 1 -13.16 -9.09 17.80
N SER A 2 -12.15 -8.60 17.07
CA SER A 2 -11.12 -9.48 16.50
C SER A 2 -10.21 -10.06 17.59
N ASN A 3 -9.96 -11.36 17.54
CA ASN A 3 -9.13 -12.09 18.51
C ASN A 3 -7.64 -11.74 18.32
N PHE A 4 -7.17 -10.66 18.97
CA PHE A 4 -5.79 -10.20 18.85
C PHE A 4 -4.82 -11.16 19.58
N ARG A 5 -4.14 -12.02 18.83
CA ARG A 5 -3.16 -12.99 19.35
C ARG A 5 -1.84 -12.37 19.84
N GLY A 6 -1.60 -11.08 19.57
CA GLY A 6 -0.33 -10.42 19.89
C GLY A 6 0.00 -10.40 21.39
N GLY A 7 -1.00 -10.26 22.27
CA GLY A 7 -0.75 -10.24 23.71
C GLY A 7 -0.19 -11.55 24.27
N ALA A 8 -0.53 -12.69 23.68
CA ALA A 8 0.05 -13.99 24.07
C ALA A 8 1.53 -14.09 23.67
N GLN A 9 1.90 -13.54 22.51
CA GLN A 9 3.29 -13.51 22.05
C GLN A 9 4.17 -12.67 22.98
N TYR A 10 3.71 -11.49 23.39
CA TYR A 10 4.45 -10.64 24.34
C TYR A 10 4.60 -11.27 25.72
N ARG A 11 3.56 -11.93 26.24
CA ARG A 11 3.65 -12.65 27.53
C ARG A 11 4.59 -13.85 27.46
N ALA A 12 4.63 -14.56 26.33
CA ALA A 12 5.53 -15.70 26.16
C ALA A 12 7.01 -15.30 26.22
N VAL A 13 7.36 -14.06 25.87
CA VAL A 13 8.72 -13.51 25.98
C VAL A 13 8.99 -12.76 27.29
N GLY A 14 8.10 -12.90 28.29
CA GLY A 14 8.31 -12.37 29.64
C GLY A 14 7.89 -10.90 29.85
N ALA A 15 7.05 -10.33 28.98
CA ALA A 15 6.55 -8.97 29.18
C ALA A 15 5.75 -8.85 30.49
N THR A 16 6.12 -7.90 31.35
CA THR A 16 5.44 -7.59 32.62
C THR A 16 4.16 -6.78 32.41
N GLN A 17 4.04 -6.11 31.27
CA GLN A 17 2.86 -5.32 30.90
C GLN A 17 2.65 -5.38 29.38
N VAL A 18 1.39 -5.40 28.94
CA VAL A 18 1.01 -5.38 27.53
C VAL A 18 -0.08 -4.33 27.34
N TRP A 19 0.15 -3.39 26.43
CA TRP A 19 -0.79 -2.33 26.07
C TRP A 19 -1.35 -2.61 24.68
N ASN A 20 -2.67 -2.81 24.59
CA ASN A 20 -3.35 -2.98 23.31
C ASN A 20 -3.79 -1.61 22.80
N LEU A 21 -3.01 -1.06 21.86
CA LEU A 21 -3.37 0.17 21.18
C LEU A 21 -4.37 -0.11 20.04
N PRO A 22 -5.24 0.86 19.69
CA PRO A 22 -6.11 0.73 18.52
C PRO A 22 -5.29 0.63 17.22
N SER A 23 -5.90 0.10 16.17
CA SER A 23 -5.29 0.11 14.84
C SER A 23 -5.09 1.54 14.36
N TYR A 24 -3.85 1.92 14.09
CA TYR A 24 -3.52 3.20 13.47
C TYR A 24 -3.49 3.07 11.94
N PRO A 25 -3.87 4.12 11.19
CA PRO A 25 -3.69 4.13 9.75
C PRO A 25 -2.19 4.03 9.44
N ALA A 26 -1.83 3.11 8.54
CA ALA A 26 -0.43 2.89 8.14
C ALA A 26 0.14 4.03 7.27
N SER A 27 -0.67 5.03 6.91
CA SER A 27 -0.33 6.12 6.00
C SER A 27 0.23 5.67 4.64
N HIS A 28 0.00 4.42 4.25
CA HIS A 28 0.37 3.84 2.95
C HIS A 28 -0.85 3.78 2.03
N ASN A 29 -1.30 4.94 1.57
CA ASN A 29 -2.43 5.00 0.64
C ASN A 29 -2.00 4.44 -0.73
N MET A 30 -2.77 3.48 -1.25
CA MET A 30 -2.45 2.76 -2.48
C MET A 30 -3.71 2.50 -3.31
N GLY A 31 -3.53 2.37 -4.63
CA GLY A 31 -4.55 1.87 -5.56
C GLY A 31 -5.64 2.86 -6.01
N THR A 32 -5.59 4.13 -5.60
CA THR A 32 -6.58 5.14 -6.01
C THR A 32 -6.49 5.51 -7.49
N ASN A 33 -5.34 5.34 -8.14
CA ASN A 33 -5.13 5.47 -9.59
C ASN A 33 -4.47 4.21 -10.16
N ARG A 34 -4.96 3.03 -9.79
CA ARG A 34 -4.27 1.76 -10.06
C ARG A 34 -3.89 1.56 -11.54
N MET A 35 -2.71 0.98 -11.74
CA MET A 35 -2.26 0.46 -13.03
C MET A 35 -3.16 -0.68 -13.51
N ALA A 36 -3.54 -0.67 -14.78
CA ALA A 36 -4.22 -1.77 -15.45
C ALA A 36 -3.88 -1.81 -16.94
N ALA A 37 -4.04 -2.99 -17.56
CA ALA A 37 -3.82 -3.16 -18.99
C ALA A 37 -4.91 -2.48 -19.85
N LYS A 38 -6.10 -2.25 -19.29
CA LYS A 38 -7.25 -1.63 -19.96
C LYS A 38 -7.77 -0.45 -19.16
N ALA A 39 -8.19 0.62 -19.85
CA ALA A 39 -8.80 1.80 -19.25
C ALA A 39 -10.09 1.50 -18.45
N SER A 40 -10.83 0.45 -18.83
CA SER A 40 -12.02 0.00 -18.08
C SER A 40 -11.71 -0.60 -16.71
N GLU A 41 -10.44 -0.91 -16.45
CA GLU A 41 -10.00 -1.66 -15.27
C GLU A 41 -9.06 -0.84 -14.36
N GLY A 42 -8.57 0.32 -14.79
CA GLY A 42 -7.65 1.18 -14.04
C GLY A 42 -7.45 2.55 -14.69
N VAL A 43 -6.70 3.43 -14.00
CA VAL A 43 -6.54 4.84 -14.39
C VAL A 43 -5.31 5.06 -15.27
N VAL A 44 -4.25 4.31 -15.00
CA VAL A 44 -2.98 4.39 -15.73
C VAL A 44 -2.59 3.05 -16.33
N ASP A 45 -1.76 3.07 -17.37
CA ASP A 45 -1.16 1.89 -17.97
C ASP A 45 0.05 1.36 -17.15
N GLY A 46 0.74 0.33 -17.66
CA GLY A 46 1.92 -0.27 -17.00
C GLY A 46 3.18 0.61 -16.95
N TRP A 47 3.10 1.86 -17.43
CA TRP A 47 4.13 2.89 -17.39
C TRP A 47 3.71 4.09 -16.53
N GLY A 48 2.58 4.01 -15.84
CA GLY A 48 2.05 5.11 -15.04
C GLY A 48 1.45 6.24 -15.87
N ARG A 49 1.24 6.05 -17.17
CA ARG A 49 0.60 7.02 -18.06
C ARG A 49 -0.91 6.92 -17.96
N ALA A 50 -1.61 8.05 -17.85
CA ALA A 50 -3.06 8.08 -17.86
C ALA A 50 -3.62 7.56 -19.20
N HIS A 51 -4.64 6.70 -19.14
CA HIS A 51 -5.28 6.17 -20.35
C HIS A 51 -5.95 7.27 -21.19
N ASP A 52 -6.55 8.27 -20.52
CA ASP A 52 -7.36 9.30 -21.18
C ASP A 52 -6.54 10.52 -21.67
N VAL A 53 -5.33 10.71 -21.13
CA VAL A 53 -4.52 11.91 -21.39
C VAL A 53 -3.10 11.50 -21.83
N PRO A 54 -2.77 11.62 -23.13
CA PRO A 54 -1.52 11.10 -23.71
C PRO A 54 -0.19 11.57 -23.10
N ASN A 55 -0.17 12.63 -22.31
CA ASN A 55 1.08 13.20 -21.78
C ASN A 55 1.01 13.46 -20.26
N LEU A 56 0.12 12.74 -19.57
CA LEU A 56 -0.03 12.82 -18.12
C LEU A 56 0.45 11.51 -17.48
N PHE A 57 1.32 11.62 -16.48
CA PHE A 57 1.90 10.50 -15.75
C PHE A 57 1.69 10.66 -14.25
N VAL A 58 1.51 9.55 -13.55
CA VAL A 58 1.35 9.48 -12.10
C VAL A 58 2.47 8.62 -11.52
N SER A 59 3.12 9.11 -10.46
CA SER A 59 4.26 8.45 -9.82
C SER A 59 4.15 8.51 -8.29
N ASP A 60 3.27 7.68 -7.74
CA ASP A 60 3.10 7.47 -6.29
C ASP A 60 2.45 6.10 -6.00
N GLY A 61 2.12 5.83 -4.74
CA GLY A 61 1.46 4.59 -4.31
C GLY A 61 0.05 4.37 -4.89
N SER A 62 -0.62 5.41 -5.38
CA SER A 62 -1.96 5.30 -6.00
C SER A 62 -1.95 4.38 -7.22
N THR A 63 -0.79 4.26 -7.89
CA THR A 63 -0.62 3.42 -9.08
C THR A 63 -0.61 1.91 -8.77
N PHE A 64 -0.49 1.51 -7.51
CA PHE A 64 -0.31 0.11 -7.16
C PHE A 64 -1.62 -0.67 -7.32
N PRO A 65 -1.64 -1.81 -8.03
CA PRO A 65 -2.87 -2.58 -8.25
C PRO A 65 -3.40 -3.27 -6.99
N SER A 66 -2.58 -3.39 -5.94
CA SER A 66 -2.95 -3.97 -4.65
C SER A 66 -2.13 -3.36 -3.51
N SER A 67 -2.63 -3.52 -2.28
CA SER A 67 -1.89 -3.17 -1.08
C SER A 67 -0.83 -4.23 -0.76
N SER A 68 0.35 -3.79 -0.32
CA SER A 68 1.45 -4.65 0.10
C SER A 68 1.54 -4.74 1.62
N ALA A 69 2.08 -5.86 2.12
CA ALA A 69 2.49 -5.99 3.52
C ALA A 69 3.76 -5.16 3.85
N ALA A 70 4.57 -4.86 2.84
CA ALA A 70 5.79 -4.05 2.97
C ALA A 70 5.52 -2.57 2.69
N ASN A 71 6.37 -1.69 3.22
CA ASN A 71 6.32 -0.25 2.97
C ASN A 71 6.50 0.06 1.47
N PRO A 72 5.67 0.93 0.88
CA PRO A 72 5.61 1.10 -0.58
C PRO A 72 6.72 2.02 -1.14
N THR A 73 7.39 2.81 -0.31
CA THR A 73 8.28 3.89 -0.76
C THR A 73 9.38 3.43 -1.71
N LEU A 74 10.05 2.32 -1.42
CA LEU A 74 11.11 1.81 -2.29
C LEU A 74 10.56 1.40 -3.66
N THR A 75 9.38 0.77 -3.70
CA THR A 75 8.72 0.41 -4.95
C THR A 75 8.25 1.64 -5.72
N ILE A 76 7.77 2.68 -5.04
CA ILE A 76 7.40 3.96 -5.67
C ILE A 76 8.64 4.55 -6.38
N VAL A 77 9.76 4.65 -5.68
CA VAL A 77 11.01 5.19 -6.26
C VAL A 77 11.49 4.32 -7.43
N ALA A 78 11.44 3.00 -7.30
CA ALA A 78 11.84 2.09 -8.38
C ALA A 78 11.00 2.27 -9.65
N LEU A 79 9.69 2.51 -9.52
CA LEU A 79 8.82 2.78 -10.67
C LEU A 79 9.03 4.20 -11.23
N ALA A 80 9.35 5.17 -10.38
CA ALA A 80 9.58 6.56 -10.80
C ALA A 80 10.84 6.73 -11.69
N ILE A 81 11.86 5.89 -11.49
CA ILE A 81 13.15 5.97 -12.20
C ILE A 81 13.28 5.00 -13.39
N ARG A 82 12.26 4.19 -13.64
CA ARG A 82 12.22 3.20 -14.73
C ARG A 82 11.97 3.88 -16.08
#